data_AF-A0A2E2EIX5-F1
#
_entry.id   AF-A0A2E2EIX5-F1
#
_cell.length_a   1.000
_cell.length_b   1.000
_cell.length_c   1.000
_cell.angle_alpha   90.00
_cell.angle_beta   90.00
_cell.angle_gamma   90.00
#
_symmetry.space_group_name_H-M   'P 1'
#
loop_
_entity.id
_entity.type
_entity.pdbx_description
1 polymer ?
#
loop_
_entity_poly.entity_id
_entity_poly.type
_entity_poly.pdbx_seq_one_letter_code
_entity_poly.pdbx_strand_id
1 'polypeptide(L)'
;MKSNKIQFLFIFFITLFTSSAFGIDYFWLTGVEFRQGALRGGVNVGSATKEKLKNYFNKTVFVVQKVGSGKRDKYKAKLLNVNLSNQIYAQDEVYNVDDENVGVQLTRSLIVNQEDEKKTYGVIAIPSKYKVDDVKLLNLVESETEVYLKAIKENTGGVLATKAVSSLLAGKKYFSIFKDPSQTRFAISGQVLFLDNKPVFYNYHGFGPIISDKDSISFLLKINGEMFFLARFPLSLQQNGWVKEMDWGYYLVSLEDGKAYLPMHLKEEK
;
A
#
# COMPACT_ATOMS: atom_id res chain seq x y z
N MET A 1 -44.92 2.56 -22.82
CA MET A 1 -43.45 2.67 -22.63
C MET A 1 -43.17 3.58 -21.45
N LYS A 2 -42.94 3.02 -20.25
CA LYS A 2 -42.67 3.79 -19.03
C LYS A 2 -41.16 4.00 -18.88
N SER A 3 -40.81 5.26 -18.64
CA SER A 3 -39.48 5.85 -18.44
C SER A 3 -38.51 5.01 -17.60
N ASN A 4 -37.33 4.72 -18.15
CA ASN A 4 -36.24 3.99 -17.50
C ASN A 4 -35.15 4.92 -16.91
N LYS A 5 -35.52 6.16 -16.52
CA LYS A 5 -34.57 7.15 -15.98
C LYS A 5 -34.19 6.92 -14.51
N ILE A 6 -34.92 6.06 -13.78
CA ILE A 6 -34.68 5.80 -12.35
C ILE A 6 -33.59 4.72 -12.14
N GLN A 7 -33.39 3.81 -13.09
CA GLN A 7 -32.32 2.80 -13.00
C GLN A 7 -30.92 3.42 -13.16
N PHE A 8 -30.77 4.47 -13.96
CA PHE A 8 -29.49 5.17 -14.11
C PHE A 8 -29.13 6.03 -12.90
N LEU A 9 -30.14 6.52 -12.17
CA LEU A 9 -29.93 7.27 -10.93
C LEU A 9 -29.51 6.35 -9.77
N PHE A 10 -29.94 5.08 -9.78
CA PHE A 10 -29.57 4.10 -8.76
C PHE A 10 -28.13 3.60 -8.87
N ILE A 11 -27.51 3.60 -10.07
CA ILE A 11 -26.09 3.25 -10.23
C ILE A 11 -25.18 4.40 -9.75
N PHE A 12 -25.66 5.65 -9.77
CA PHE A 12 -24.86 6.81 -9.38
C PHE A 12 -24.89 7.11 -7.87
N PHE A 13 -25.83 6.54 -7.12
CA PHE A 13 -25.97 6.78 -5.66
C PHE A 13 -25.42 5.66 -4.76
N ILE A 14 -24.86 4.57 -5.31
CA ILE A 14 -24.25 3.48 -4.52
C ILE A 14 -22.73 3.70 -4.28
N THR A 15 -22.14 4.82 -4.71
CA THR A 15 -20.72 5.14 -4.42
C THR A 15 -20.52 6.03 -3.19
N LEU A 16 -21.58 6.43 -2.50
CA LEU A 16 -21.49 7.20 -1.27
C LEU A 16 -22.43 6.57 -0.23
N PHE A 17 -21.86 6.17 0.92
CA PHE A 17 -22.52 5.60 2.09
C PHE A 17 -22.82 4.09 2.07
N THR A 18 -21.76 3.29 2.04
CA THR A 18 -21.71 2.12 2.94
C THR A 18 -20.77 2.48 4.09
N SER A 19 -21.35 2.71 5.26
CA SER A 19 -20.67 3.09 6.52
C SER A 19 -19.83 1.95 7.13
N SER A 20 -19.36 1.01 6.29
CA SER A 20 -18.39 -0.05 6.56
C SER A 20 -17.29 -0.14 5.48
N ALA A 21 -17.29 0.74 4.47
CA ALA A 21 -16.55 0.59 3.20
C ALA A 21 -15.23 1.38 3.10
N PHE A 22 -14.39 1.25 4.12
CA PHE A 22 -13.01 1.77 4.07
C PHE A 22 -11.97 0.67 3.81
N GLY A 23 -12.22 -0.19 2.81
CA GLY A 23 -11.18 -1.07 2.27
C GLY A 23 -10.48 -1.99 3.29
N ILE A 24 -9.28 -2.46 2.93
CA ILE A 24 -8.39 -3.13 3.88
C ILE A 24 -7.86 -2.09 4.87
N ASP A 25 -8.16 -2.25 6.16
CA ASP A 25 -7.42 -1.55 7.22
C ASP A 25 -6.07 -2.22 7.37
N TYR A 26 -5.01 -1.44 7.25
CA TYR A 26 -3.66 -1.89 7.53
C TYR A 26 -2.86 -0.73 8.12
N PHE A 27 -1.73 -1.05 8.73
CA PHE A 27 -0.89 -0.10 9.43
C PHE A 27 0.54 -0.19 8.92
N TRP A 28 1.25 0.93 8.98
CA TRP A 28 2.71 0.88 8.87
C TRP A 28 3.29 0.46 10.21
N LEU A 29 4.31 -0.40 10.13
CA LEU A 29 5.10 -0.73 11.30
C LEU A 29 6.06 0.41 11.61
N THR A 30 6.24 0.66 12.90
CA THR A 30 7.11 1.71 13.42
C THR A 30 7.83 1.20 14.67
N GLY A 31 8.92 1.87 15.05
CA GLY A 31 9.56 1.69 16.35
C GLY A 31 8.88 2.55 17.41
N VAL A 32 8.86 2.06 18.65
CA VAL A 32 8.43 2.83 19.82
C VAL A 32 9.51 2.73 20.88
N GLU A 33 10.33 3.77 20.98
CA GLU A 33 11.33 3.95 22.03
C GLU A 33 10.73 4.37 23.40
N PHE A 34 11.04 3.61 24.44
CA PHE A 34 10.67 3.93 25.81
C PHE A 34 11.80 4.72 26.49
N ARG A 35 11.48 5.47 27.55
CA ARG A 35 12.44 6.33 28.30
C ARG A 35 13.71 5.64 28.78
N GLN A 36 13.75 4.30 28.83
CA GLN A 36 14.91 3.50 29.21
C GLN A 36 15.74 3.03 28.01
N GLY A 37 15.50 3.56 26.80
CA GLY A 37 16.14 3.13 25.54
C GLY A 37 15.60 1.81 24.98
N ALA A 38 14.57 1.21 25.62
CA ALA A 38 13.96 -0.01 25.13
C ALA A 38 13.12 0.30 23.88
N LEU A 39 13.45 -0.32 22.74
CA LEU A 39 12.73 -0.15 21.48
C LEU A 39 11.77 -1.32 21.27
N ARG A 40 10.47 -1.05 21.18
CA ARG A 40 9.44 -2.03 20.82
C ARG A 40 8.90 -1.80 19.42
N GLY A 41 8.38 -2.86 18.80
CA GLY A 41 7.60 -2.73 17.58
C GLY A 41 6.25 -2.08 17.87
N GLY A 42 5.77 -1.26 16.94
CA GLY A 42 4.46 -0.64 17.00
C GLY A 42 3.85 -0.47 15.62
N VAL A 43 2.60 -0.01 15.59
CA VAL A 43 1.89 0.37 14.38
C VAL A 43 1.49 1.83 14.45
N ASN A 44 1.79 2.61 13.41
CA ASN A 44 1.41 4.02 13.34
C ASN A 44 -0.09 4.17 13.13
N VAL A 45 -0.75 4.94 14.00
CA VAL A 45 -2.19 5.20 13.98
C VAL A 45 -2.56 6.65 13.69
N GLY A 46 -1.58 7.55 13.54
CA GLY A 46 -1.79 8.95 13.16
C GLY A 46 -2.78 9.67 14.07
N SER A 47 -3.70 10.44 13.47
CA SER A 47 -4.72 11.20 14.18
C SER A 47 -5.94 10.38 14.63
N ALA A 48 -5.97 9.06 14.38
CA ALA A 48 -7.14 8.24 14.68
C ALA A 48 -7.63 8.39 16.13
N THR A 49 -8.94 8.55 16.29
CA THR A 49 -9.59 8.70 17.60
C THR A 49 -9.43 7.45 18.45
N LYS A 50 -9.38 7.64 19.78
CA LYS A 50 -9.32 6.51 20.73
C LYS A 50 -10.51 5.56 20.54
N GLU A 51 -11.70 6.09 20.21
CA GLU A 51 -12.90 5.29 19.97
C GLU A 51 -12.74 4.36 18.77
N LYS A 52 -12.28 4.88 17.62
CA LYS A 52 -11.96 4.05 16.45
C LYS A 52 -10.89 3.01 16.76
N LEU A 53 -9.86 3.40 17.52
CA LEU A 53 -8.74 2.52 17.86
C LEU A 53 -9.12 1.37 18.79
N LYS A 54 -10.18 1.51 19.60
CA LYS A 54 -10.69 0.41 20.45
C LYS A 54 -11.00 -0.86 19.63
N ASN A 55 -11.38 -0.71 18.36
CA ASN A 55 -11.67 -1.83 17.47
C ASN A 55 -10.43 -2.70 17.15
N TYR A 56 -9.22 -2.16 17.40
CA TYR A 56 -7.95 -2.83 17.14
C TYR A 56 -7.20 -3.24 18.41
N PHE A 57 -7.65 -2.83 19.61
CA PHE A 57 -7.01 -3.21 20.86
C PHE A 57 -7.13 -4.70 21.14
N ASN A 58 -6.03 -5.32 21.59
CA ASN A 58 -5.92 -6.75 21.88
C ASN A 58 -6.38 -7.62 20.69
N LYS A 59 -6.26 -7.10 19.46
CA LYS A 59 -6.55 -7.84 18.25
C LYS A 59 -5.28 -8.38 17.66
N THR A 60 -5.39 -9.61 17.16
CA THR A 60 -4.33 -10.22 16.38
C THR A 60 -4.22 -9.52 15.04
N VAL A 61 -2.98 -9.24 14.63
CA VAL A 61 -2.62 -8.73 13.32
C VAL A 61 -1.61 -9.69 12.68
N PHE A 62 -1.68 -9.77 11.36
CA PHE A 62 -0.66 -10.34 10.50
C PHE A 62 0.40 -9.27 10.21
N VAL A 63 1.68 -9.63 10.26
CA VAL A 63 2.80 -8.74 9.97
C VAL A 63 3.62 -9.21 8.78
N VAL A 64 3.94 -8.28 7.87
CA VAL A 64 5.02 -8.44 6.88
C VAL A 64 6.27 -7.76 7.42
N GLN A 65 7.35 -8.51 7.65
CA GLN A 65 8.55 -7.98 8.32
C GLN A 65 9.88 -8.27 7.60
N LYS A 66 10.87 -7.44 7.93
CA LYS A 66 12.28 -7.60 7.60
C LYS A 66 12.95 -8.48 8.65
N VAL A 67 13.71 -9.50 8.25
CA VAL A 67 14.34 -10.45 9.18
C VAL A 67 15.87 -10.34 9.11
N GLY A 68 16.46 -9.73 10.15
CA GLY A 68 17.91 -9.66 10.36
C GLY A 68 18.50 -8.25 10.24
N SER A 69 19.72 -8.09 10.75
CA SER A 69 20.46 -6.82 10.85
C SER A 69 21.89 -6.94 10.30
N GLY A 70 22.04 -7.48 9.07
CA GLY A 70 23.36 -7.71 8.44
C GLY A 70 23.44 -7.15 7.00
N LYS A 71 24.63 -7.18 6.38
CA LYS A 71 24.94 -6.59 5.05
C LYS A 71 24.08 -7.05 3.86
N ARG A 72 23.21 -8.06 4.05
CA ARG A 72 22.13 -8.38 3.12
C ARG A 72 20.89 -8.58 3.97
N ASP A 73 20.05 -7.56 3.98
CA ASP A 73 18.73 -7.63 4.57
C ASP A 73 17.98 -8.84 3.98
N LYS A 74 17.59 -9.79 4.83
CA LYS A 74 16.75 -10.91 4.41
C LYS A 74 15.31 -10.54 4.71
N TYR A 75 14.54 -10.25 3.68
CA TYR A 75 13.11 -10.09 3.83
C TYR A 75 12.48 -11.47 3.78
N LYS A 76 11.88 -11.88 4.90
CA LYS A 76 11.00 -13.03 4.92
C LYS A 76 9.60 -12.50 5.15
N ALA A 77 8.77 -12.57 4.11
CA ALA A 77 7.34 -12.54 4.30
C ALA A 77 6.95 -13.78 5.13
N LYS A 78 6.93 -13.64 6.46
CA LYS A 78 6.54 -14.72 7.37
C LYS A 78 5.39 -14.22 8.22
N LEU A 79 4.30 -14.98 8.17
CA LEU A 79 3.13 -14.80 9.04
C LEU A 79 3.57 -14.85 10.49
N LEU A 80 3.46 -13.70 11.17
CA LEU A 80 3.51 -13.61 12.61
C LEU A 80 2.15 -13.10 13.08
N ASN A 81 1.45 -13.94 13.84
CA ASN A 81 0.24 -13.55 14.55
C ASN A 81 0.67 -12.86 15.85
N VAL A 82 0.39 -11.56 15.95
CA VAL A 82 0.84 -10.73 17.07
C VAL A 82 -0.30 -9.84 17.52
N ASN A 83 -0.35 -9.43 18.79
CA ASN A 83 -1.47 -8.66 19.34
C ASN A 83 -1.14 -7.18 19.49
N LEU A 84 -2.09 -6.29 19.17
CA LEU A 84 -1.93 -4.86 19.41
C LEU A 84 -2.27 -4.48 20.86
N SER A 85 -1.54 -3.53 21.44
CA SER A 85 -1.79 -3.02 22.79
C SER A 85 -3.14 -2.30 22.91
N ASN A 86 -3.65 -2.25 24.13
CA ASN A 86 -4.80 -1.42 24.52
C ASN A 86 -4.43 0.01 24.94
N GLN A 87 -3.14 0.35 24.91
CA GLN A 87 -2.59 1.68 25.19
C GLN A 87 -2.09 2.34 23.90
N ILE A 88 -2.29 3.66 23.81
CA ILE A 88 -1.75 4.50 22.74
C ILE A 88 -0.48 5.15 23.28
N TYR A 89 0.62 4.95 22.58
CA TYR A 89 1.90 5.58 22.87
C TYR A 89 2.08 6.77 21.93
N ALA A 90 2.55 7.88 22.46
CA ALA A 90 2.83 9.08 21.69
C ALA A 90 4.30 9.44 21.87
N GLN A 91 4.97 9.77 20.78
CA GLN A 91 6.39 10.12 20.74
C GLN A 91 6.56 11.39 19.93
N ASP A 92 7.26 12.34 20.50
CA ASP A 92 7.73 13.55 19.87
C ASP A 92 9.17 13.33 19.37
N GLU A 93 9.37 13.50 18.08
CA GLU A 93 10.70 13.53 17.47
C GLU A 93 11.01 14.97 17.07
N VAL A 94 12.12 15.47 17.58
CA VAL A 94 12.63 16.81 17.28
C VAL A 94 13.60 16.67 16.11
N TYR A 95 13.33 17.36 15.01
CA TYR A 95 14.21 17.34 13.83
C TYR A 95 14.55 18.75 13.40
N ASN A 96 15.75 18.94 12.86
CA ASN A 96 16.15 20.22 12.29
C ASN A 96 15.42 20.40 10.96
N VAL A 97 14.65 21.48 10.84
CA VAL A 97 14.00 21.89 9.59
C VAL A 97 15.03 22.63 8.74
N ASP A 98 15.80 23.51 9.37
CA ASP A 98 16.97 24.20 8.83
C ASP A 98 17.91 24.60 9.99
N ASP A 99 18.89 25.46 9.73
CA ASP A 99 19.89 25.91 10.71
C ASP A 99 19.30 26.75 11.86
N GLU A 100 18.10 27.31 11.70
CA GLU A 100 17.46 28.20 12.68
C GLU A 100 16.14 27.64 13.24
N ASN A 101 15.49 26.72 12.52
CA ASN A 101 14.17 26.20 12.81
C ASN A 101 14.21 24.72 13.20
N VAL A 102 13.48 24.40 14.27
CA VAL A 102 13.30 23.05 14.78
C VAL A 102 11.85 22.63 14.58
N GLY A 103 11.64 21.45 14.01
CA GLY A 103 10.36 20.79 13.84
C GLY A 103 10.11 19.76 14.93
N VAL A 104 8.84 19.55 15.27
CA VAL A 104 8.41 18.48 16.18
C VAL A 104 7.40 17.60 15.46
N GLN A 105 7.73 16.32 15.29
CA GLN A 105 6.84 15.32 14.73
C GLN A 105 6.24 14.47 15.84
N LEU A 106 4.92 14.47 15.97
CA LEU A 106 4.21 13.59 16.90
C LEU A 106 3.79 12.29 16.20
N THR A 107 4.38 11.17 16.60
CA THR A 107 3.97 9.83 16.17
C THR A 107 3.12 9.17 17.24
N ARG A 108 1.91 8.72 16.87
CA ARG A 108 1.01 7.95 17.74
C ARG A 108 0.99 6.49 17.30
N SER A 109 1.16 5.57 18.24
CA SER A 109 1.35 4.15 17.95
C SER A 109 0.60 3.23 18.92
N LEU A 110 0.17 2.08 18.43
CA LEU A 110 -0.14 0.91 19.27
C LEU A 110 1.06 -0.02 19.27
N ILE A 111 1.43 -0.59 20.41
CA ILE A 111 2.53 -1.55 20.50
C ILE A 111 2.09 -2.87 19.91
N VAL A 112 2.99 -3.50 19.16
CA VAL A 112 2.87 -4.88 18.72
C VAL A 112 3.47 -5.77 19.82
N ASN A 113 2.62 -6.42 20.59
CA ASN A 113 3.03 -7.38 21.60
C ASN A 113 3.31 -8.72 20.91
N GLN A 114 4.58 -9.12 20.88
CA GLN A 114 5.02 -10.46 20.47
C GLN A 114 5.40 -11.26 21.71
N GLU A 115 5.10 -12.56 21.73
CA GLU A 115 5.53 -13.47 22.80
C GLU A 115 7.05 -13.70 22.81
N ASP A 116 7.76 -13.35 21.72
CA ASP A 116 9.23 -13.41 21.60
C ASP A 116 9.82 -12.01 21.28
N GLU A 117 10.67 -11.51 22.17
CA GLU A 117 11.08 -10.09 22.37
C GLU A 117 11.92 -9.40 21.27
N LYS A 118 11.97 -9.86 20.02
CA LYS A 118 12.87 -9.22 19.02
C LYS A 118 12.14 -8.21 18.13
N LYS A 119 12.64 -6.97 18.20
CA LYS A 119 12.38 -5.78 17.36
C LYS A 119 11.62 -6.11 16.07
N THR A 120 10.36 -5.68 15.99
CA THR A 120 9.57 -5.74 14.76
C THR A 120 10.07 -4.64 13.80
N TYR A 121 11.03 -4.98 12.93
CA TYR A 121 11.32 -4.18 11.75
C TYR A 121 10.42 -4.67 10.63
N GLY A 122 9.47 -3.88 10.15
CA GLY A 122 8.61 -4.39 9.08
C GLY A 122 7.94 -3.36 8.22
N VAL A 123 7.14 -3.89 7.31
CA VAL A 123 6.53 -3.21 6.18
C VAL A 123 5.15 -2.73 6.59
N ILE A 124 4.26 -3.68 6.92
CA ILE A 124 2.89 -3.39 7.35
C ILE A 124 2.37 -4.42 8.36
N ALA A 125 1.30 -4.05 9.05
CA ALA A 125 0.44 -4.94 9.82
C ALA A 125 -1.01 -4.91 9.29
N ILE A 126 -1.68 -6.05 9.22
CA ILE A 126 -3.06 -6.21 8.75
C ILE A 126 -3.88 -6.91 9.85
N PRO A 127 -5.00 -6.34 10.34
CA PRO A 127 -5.91 -7.02 11.26
C PRO A 127 -6.35 -8.40 10.78
N SER A 128 -6.34 -9.37 11.69
CA SER A 128 -6.77 -10.76 11.43
C SER A 128 -8.23 -10.92 10.97
N LYS A 129 -9.07 -9.87 11.10
CA LYS A 129 -10.39 -9.84 10.44
C LYS A 129 -10.30 -9.95 8.92
N TYR A 130 -9.14 -9.61 8.33
CA TYR A 130 -8.81 -9.88 6.95
C TYR A 130 -7.95 -11.14 6.87
N LYS A 131 -8.43 -12.12 6.09
CA LYS A 131 -7.76 -13.40 5.88
C LYS A 131 -6.62 -13.21 4.90
N VAL A 132 -5.37 -13.21 5.37
CA VAL A 132 -4.18 -13.19 4.51
C VAL A 132 -3.77 -14.63 4.22
N ASP A 133 -4.02 -15.09 2.99
CA ASP A 133 -3.84 -16.50 2.57
C ASP A 133 -2.45 -16.79 2.02
N ASP A 134 -1.84 -15.81 1.35
CA ASP A 134 -0.54 -15.96 0.69
C ASP A 134 0.20 -14.61 0.66
N VAL A 135 1.52 -14.65 0.82
CA VAL A 135 2.39 -13.48 0.65
C VAL A 135 3.65 -13.89 -0.11
N LYS A 136 3.75 -13.37 -1.33
CA LYS A 136 4.87 -13.61 -2.24
C LYS A 136 5.74 -12.36 -2.30
N LEU A 137 7.01 -12.49 -1.93
CA LEU A 137 8.04 -11.51 -2.29
C LEU A 137 8.28 -11.58 -3.80
N LEU A 138 8.17 -10.45 -4.49
CA LEU A 138 8.36 -10.39 -5.93
C LEU A 138 9.85 -10.35 -6.30
N ASN A 139 10.23 -11.19 -7.25
CA ASN A 139 11.54 -11.14 -7.91
C ASN A 139 11.37 -10.69 -9.35
N LEU A 140 11.38 -9.37 -9.56
CA LEU A 140 11.08 -8.75 -10.84
C LEU A 140 12.28 -8.83 -11.80
N VAL A 141 12.05 -9.36 -12.99
CA VAL A 141 13.01 -9.41 -14.10
C VAL A 141 12.38 -8.83 -15.36
N GLU A 142 13.20 -8.20 -16.20
CA GLU A 142 12.75 -7.63 -17.47
C GLU A 142 12.15 -8.72 -18.38
N SER A 143 11.11 -8.36 -19.14
CA SER A 143 10.32 -9.26 -19.96
C SER A 143 9.81 -8.56 -21.23
N GLU A 144 9.21 -9.34 -22.13
CA GLU A 144 8.67 -8.86 -23.40
C GLU A 144 7.56 -7.82 -23.20
N THR A 145 7.56 -6.79 -24.05
CA THR A 145 6.76 -5.57 -23.84
C THR A 145 5.56 -5.45 -24.79
N GLU A 146 5.57 -6.16 -25.92
CA GLU A 146 4.62 -5.96 -27.03
C GLU A 146 3.16 -6.14 -26.62
N VAL A 147 2.86 -7.21 -25.88
CA VAL A 147 1.50 -7.53 -25.41
C VAL A 147 0.96 -6.41 -24.52
N TYR A 148 1.81 -5.80 -23.69
CA TYR A 148 1.40 -4.75 -22.74
C TYR A 148 1.26 -3.39 -23.41
N LEU A 149 2.11 -3.07 -24.40
CA LEU A 149 1.95 -1.87 -25.23
C LEU A 149 0.63 -1.93 -26.01
N LYS A 150 0.27 -3.11 -26.54
CA LYS A 150 -1.04 -3.34 -27.16
C LYS A 150 -2.17 -3.12 -26.16
N ALA A 151 -2.06 -3.69 -24.96
CA ALA A 151 -3.08 -3.51 -23.92
C ALA A 151 -3.25 -2.05 -23.48
N ILE A 152 -2.17 -1.25 -23.41
CA ILE A 152 -2.25 0.20 -23.17
C ILE A 152 -3.00 0.91 -24.29
N LYS A 153 -2.68 0.59 -25.55
CA LYS A 153 -3.33 1.17 -26.73
C LYS A 153 -4.82 0.89 -26.77
N GLU A 154 -5.23 -0.30 -26.32
CA GLU A 154 -6.62 -0.76 -26.33
C GLU A 154 -7.41 -0.36 -25.07
N ASN A 155 -6.80 0.36 -24.11
CA ASN A 155 -7.40 0.78 -22.84
C ASN A 155 -8.46 1.90 -22.98
N THR A 156 -9.47 1.68 -23.82
CA THR A 156 -10.56 2.65 -24.05
C THR A 156 -11.55 2.57 -22.89
N GLY A 157 -11.73 3.68 -22.15
CA GLY A 157 -12.63 3.73 -20.98
C GLY A 157 -12.17 2.90 -19.77
N GLY A 158 -10.93 2.41 -19.79
CA GLY A 158 -10.33 1.62 -18.71
C GLY A 158 -9.65 2.50 -17.65
N VAL A 159 -8.71 1.90 -16.90
CA VAL A 159 -8.07 2.54 -15.74
C VAL A 159 -7.15 3.72 -16.13
N LEU A 160 -6.51 3.67 -17.30
CA LEU A 160 -5.64 4.75 -17.79
C LEU A 160 -6.46 5.86 -18.45
N ALA A 161 -6.25 7.11 -18.01
CA ALA A 161 -6.77 8.29 -18.69
C ALA A 161 -6.14 8.45 -20.09
N THR A 162 -6.85 9.07 -21.03
CA THR A 162 -6.38 9.27 -22.42
C THR A 162 -5.00 9.93 -22.48
N LYS A 163 -4.75 10.94 -21.64
CA LYS A 163 -3.44 11.62 -21.56
C LYS A 163 -2.31 10.66 -21.15
N ALA A 164 -2.58 9.76 -20.20
CA ALA A 164 -1.62 8.74 -19.75
C ALA A 164 -1.33 7.75 -20.89
N VAL A 165 -2.36 7.28 -21.60
CA VAL A 165 -2.21 6.41 -22.78
C VAL A 165 -1.32 7.08 -23.83
N SER A 166 -1.64 8.32 -24.24
CA SER A 166 -0.84 9.06 -25.24
C SER A 166 0.61 9.24 -24.80
N SER A 167 0.84 9.59 -23.53
CA SER A 167 2.18 9.77 -22.98
C SER A 167 3.00 8.48 -23.00
N LEU A 168 2.40 7.36 -22.55
CA LEU A 168 3.06 6.05 -22.52
C LEU A 168 3.39 5.56 -23.94
N LEU A 169 2.48 5.73 -24.90
CA LEU A 169 2.69 5.32 -26.29
C LEU A 169 3.73 6.18 -27.02
N ALA A 170 3.78 7.49 -26.75
CA ALA A 170 4.84 8.38 -27.26
C ALA A 170 6.22 7.99 -26.71
N GLY A 171 6.26 7.57 -25.44
CA GLY A 171 7.45 7.10 -24.74
C GLY A 171 7.82 5.63 -24.97
N LYS A 172 7.17 4.91 -25.89
CA LYS A 172 7.29 3.43 -26.03
C LYS A 172 8.73 2.89 -26.13
N LYS A 173 9.68 3.68 -26.62
CA LYS A 173 11.11 3.29 -26.69
C LYS A 173 11.78 3.12 -25.32
N TYR A 174 11.19 3.68 -24.28
CA TYR A 174 11.65 3.59 -22.88
C TYR A 174 10.72 2.71 -22.04
N PHE A 175 9.78 2.02 -22.67
CA PHE A 175 8.81 1.19 -21.98
C PHE A 175 9.40 -0.21 -21.78
N SER A 176 9.75 -0.52 -20.54
CA SER A 176 10.12 -1.88 -20.11
C SER A 176 9.03 -2.47 -19.24
N ILE A 177 8.93 -3.80 -19.29
CA ILE A 177 8.05 -4.61 -18.46
C ILE A 177 8.88 -5.49 -17.57
N PHE A 178 8.49 -5.59 -16.31
CA PHE A 178 9.11 -6.46 -15.34
C PHE A 178 8.08 -7.44 -14.77
N LYS A 179 8.47 -8.70 -14.65
CA LYS A 179 7.61 -9.80 -14.17
C LYS A 179 8.35 -10.63 -13.15
N ASP A 180 7.61 -11.28 -12.26
CA ASP A 180 8.13 -12.42 -11.52
C ASP A 180 7.95 -13.69 -12.36
N PRO A 181 9.01 -14.46 -12.69
CA PRO A 181 8.89 -15.67 -13.49
C PRO A 181 7.93 -16.72 -12.89
N SER A 182 7.77 -16.70 -11.57
CA SER A 182 6.90 -17.59 -10.83
C SER A 182 5.53 -16.98 -10.50
N GLN A 183 5.23 -15.79 -11.02
CA GLN A 183 3.88 -15.21 -11.02
C GLN A 183 3.64 -14.44 -12.32
N THR A 184 3.33 -15.19 -13.38
CA THR A 184 3.25 -14.67 -14.75
C THR A 184 2.01 -13.82 -15.02
N ARG A 185 1.03 -13.84 -14.12
CA ARG A 185 -0.18 -13.01 -14.20
C ARG A 185 0.08 -11.54 -13.88
N PHE A 186 1.06 -11.26 -13.04
CA PHE A 186 1.42 -9.90 -12.63
C PHE A 186 2.56 -9.37 -13.50
N ALA A 187 2.46 -8.10 -13.87
CA ALA A 187 3.58 -7.36 -14.45
C ALA A 187 3.55 -5.90 -14.01
N ILE A 188 4.71 -5.26 -14.08
CA ILE A 188 4.85 -3.85 -13.74
C ILE A 188 5.67 -3.15 -14.82
N SER A 189 5.23 -1.97 -15.20
CA SER A 189 5.99 -0.99 -15.97
C SER A 189 6.21 0.24 -15.11
N GLY A 190 7.09 1.13 -15.55
CA GLY A 190 7.48 2.35 -14.83
C GLY A 190 6.31 3.12 -14.19
N GLN A 191 5.10 3.12 -14.77
CA GLN A 191 3.92 3.79 -14.21
C GLN A 191 2.66 2.92 -14.08
N VAL A 192 2.70 1.66 -14.51
CA VAL A 192 1.49 0.86 -14.70
C VAL A 192 1.65 -0.50 -14.05
N LEU A 193 0.66 -0.91 -13.26
CA LEU A 193 0.50 -2.30 -12.82
C LEU A 193 -0.41 -3.03 -13.78
N PHE A 194 -0.08 -4.28 -14.07
CA PHE A 194 -0.86 -5.16 -14.92
C PHE A 194 -1.24 -6.44 -14.20
N LEU A 195 -2.46 -6.91 -14.50
CA LEU A 195 -2.92 -8.24 -14.15
C LEU A 195 -3.50 -8.91 -15.40
N ASP A 196 -3.09 -10.15 -15.66
CA ASP A 196 -3.48 -10.91 -16.85
C ASP A 196 -3.30 -10.09 -18.15
N ASN A 197 -2.15 -9.41 -18.24
CA ASN A 197 -1.75 -8.49 -19.31
C ASN A 197 -2.61 -7.24 -19.49
N LYS A 198 -3.56 -6.96 -18.60
CA LYS A 198 -4.42 -5.76 -18.65
C LYS A 198 -3.93 -4.70 -17.67
N PRO A 199 -3.95 -3.40 -18.04
CA PRO A 199 -3.67 -2.33 -17.08
C PRO A 199 -4.72 -2.33 -15.96
N VAL A 200 -4.27 -2.38 -14.71
CA VAL A 200 -5.17 -2.37 -13.54
C VAL A 200 -4.95 -1.18 -12.61
N PHE A 201 -3.79 -0.54 -12.68
CA PHE A 201 -3.52 0.65 -11.88
C PHE A 201 -2.48 1.56 -12.56
N TYR A 202 -2.68 2.87 -12.45
CA TYR A 202 -1.76 3.89 -12.95
C TYR A 202 -1.26 4.76 -11.80
N ASN A 203 0.05 4.92 -11.71
CA ASN A 203 0.70 5.85 -10.79
C ASN A 203 1.53 6.86 -11.57
N TYR A 204 1.20 8.15 -11.48
CA TYR A 204 1.91 9.19 -12.23
C TYR A 204 3.37 9.32 -11.81
N HIS A 205 3.68 9.25 -10.50
CA HIS A 205 5.08 9.22 -10.03
C HIS A 205 5.78 7.88 -10.32
N GLY A 206 5.01 6.85 -10.67
CA GLY A 206 5.52 5.56 -11.09
C GLY A 206 6.05 4.66 -9.97
N PHE A 207 6.73 3.61 -10.40
CA PHE A 207 7.27 2.50 -9.61
C PHE A 207 8.77 2.30 -9.84
N GLY A 208 9.43 3.28 -10.48
CA GLY A 208 10.86 3.23 -10.82
C GLY A 208 11.77 2.67 -9.72
N PRO A 209 11.66 3.12 -8.46
CA PRO A 209 12.46 2.60 -7.35
C PRO A 209 12.35 1.09 -7.15
N ILE A 210 11.15 0.53 -7.29
CA ILE A 210 10.91 -0.91 -7.12
C ILE A 210 11.57 -1.72 -8.25
N ILE A 211 11.82 -1.07 -9.38
CA ILE A 211 12.45 -1.66 -10.56
C ILE A 211 13.98 -1.49 -10.53
N SER A 212 14.48 -0.33 -10.11
CA SER A 212 15.89 0.04 -10.22
C SER A 212 16.71 -0.14 -8.95
N ASP A 213 16.07 -0.15 -7.79
CA ASP A 213 16.73 -0.30 -6.50
C ASP A 213 16.53 -1.72 -5.95
N LYS A 214 17.63 -2.45 -5.78
CA LYS A 214 17.64 -3.83 -5.28
C LYS A 214 17.21 -3.95 -3.82
N ASP A 215 17.25 -2.84 -3.08
CA ASP A 215 16.81 -2.77 -1.68
C ASP A 215 15.32 -2.37 -1.58
N SER A 216 14.74 -1.88 -2.68
CA SER A 216 13.31 -1.60 -2.79
C SER A 216 12.52 -2.87 -3.07
N ILE A 217 11.51 -3.13 -2.24
CA ILE A 217 10.83 -4.42 -2.20
C ILE A 217 9.35 -4.29 -2.46
N SER A 218 8.83 -5.26 -3.20
CA SER A 218 7.43 -5.42 -3.48
C SER A 218 6.93 -6.84 -3.21
N PHE A 219 5.64 -6.94 -2.90
CA PHE A 219 4.97 -8.19 -2.58
C PHE A 219 3.66 -8.30 -3.35
N LEU A 220 3.23 -9.53 -3.59
CA LEU A 220 1.84 -9.87 -3.84
C LEU A 220 1.25 -10.52 -2.60
N LEU A 221 0.11 -10.02 -2.15
CA LEU A 221 -0.65 -10.55 -1.02
C LEU A 221 -1.99 -11.06 -1.51
N LYS A 222 -2.43 -12.21 -1.01
CA LYS A 222 -3.81 -12.64 -1.17
C LYS A 222 -4.58 -12.35 0.11
N ILE A 223 -5.49 -11.37 0.07
CA ILE A 223 -6.28 -10.92 1.22
C ILE A 223 -7.76 -11.14 0.89
N ASN A 224 -8.45 -11.92 1.71
CA ASN A 224 -9.87 -12.30 1.51
C ASN A 224 -10.15 -12.90 0.11
N GLY A 225 -9.16 -13.56 -0.49
CA GLY A 225 -9.28 -14.14 -1.83
C GLY A 225 -8.82 -13.25 -2.98
N GLU A 226 -8.65 -11.94 -2.75
CA GLU A 226 -8.24 -10.93 -3.74
C GLU A 226 -6.71 -10.69 -3.69
N MET A 227 -6.09 -10.35 -4.82
CA MET A 227 -4.66 -10.11 -4.96
C MET A 227 -4.32 -8.63 -4.85
N PHE A 228 -3.38 -8.33 -3.98
CA PHE A 228 -2.91 -6.98 -3.74
C PHE A 228 -1.42 -6.87 -4.04
N PHE A 229 -1.04 -5.77 -4.68
CA PHE A 229 0.34 -5.33 -4.75
C PHE A 229 0.67 -4.45 -3.55
N LEU A 230 1.77 -4.75 -2.86
CA LEU A 230 2.29 -3.97 -1.75
C LEU A 230 3.73 -3.58 -2.05
N ALA A 231 4.04 -2.29 -2.04
CA ALA A 231 5.41 -1.82 -2.21
C ALA A 231 5.60 -0.44 -1.59
N ARG A 232 6.86 0.02 -1.52
CA ARG A 232 7.19 1.39 -1.11
C ARG A 232 7.33 2.29 -2.34
N PHE A 233 6.46 3.28 -2.49
CA PHE A 233 6.50 4.22 -3.62
C PHE A 233 5.77 5.53 -3.26
N PRO A 234 5.98 6.64 -3.98
CA PRO A 234 5.13 7.83 -3.87
C PRO A 234 3.81 7.60 -4.61
N LEU A 235 2.68 7.85 -3.96
CA LEU A 235 1.36 7.50 -4.50
C LEU A 235 0.65 8.74 -5.05
N SER A 236 0.27 8.72 -6.32
CA SER A 236 -0.64 9.69 -6.93
C SER A 236 -2.03 9.07 -7.08
N LEU A 237 -3.06 9.71 -6.52
CA LEU A 237 -4.45 9.34 -6.71
C LEU A 237 -5.18 10.41 -7.49
N GLN A 238 -5.80 10.04 -8.61
CA GLN A 238 -6.66 10.96 -9.33
C GLN A 238 -8.08 10.90 -8.74
N GLN A 239 -8.56 12.00 -8.20
CA GLN A 239 -9.89 12.11 -7.61
C GLN A 239 -10.58 13.40 -8.10
N ASN A 240 -11.74 13.26 -8.74
CA ASN A 240 -12.56 14.38 -9.22
C ASN A 240 -11.79 15.42 -10.08
N GLY A 241 -10.87 14.95 -10.92
CA GLY A 241 -10.04 15.81 -11.78
C GLY A 241 -8.80 16.40 -11.11
N TRP A 242 -8.64 16.20 -9.80
CA TRP A 242 -7.45 16.59 -9.04
C TRP A 242 -6.52 15.41 -8.82
N VAL A 243 -5.22 15.67 -8.72
CA VAL A 243 -4.23 14.68 -8.31
C VAL A 243 -3.92 14.93 -6.83
N LYS A 244 -4.25 13.95 -5.98
CA LYS A 244 -3.80 13.91 -4.60
C LYS A 244 -2.49 13.14 -4.56
N GLU A 245 -1.43 13.81 -4.13
CA GLU A 245 -0.11 13.23 -4.00
C GLU A 245 0.13 12.83 -2.54
N MET A 246 0.71 11.67 -2.35
CA MET A 246 1.13 11.16 -1.05
C MET A 246 2.62 10.85 -1.10
N ASP A 247 3.29 11.16 0.00
CA ASP A 247 4.72 10.92 0.17
C ASP A 247 5.08 9.44 0.07
N TRP A 248 6.39 9.20 0.07
CA TRP A 248 6.96 7.88 -0.09
C TRP A 248 6.57 6.92 1.02
N GLY A 249 5.84 5.87 0.68
CA GLY A 249 5.18 5.05 1.67
C GLY A 249 4.84 3.63 1.22
N TYR A 250 4.51 2.76 2.18
CA TYR A 250 4.01 1.42 1.87
C TYR A 250 2.52 1.48 1.54
N TYR A 251 2.22 1.37 0.25
CA TYR A 251 0.85 1.42 -0.27
C TYR A 251 0.41 0.06 -0.78
N LEU A 252 -0.85 -0.24 -0.52
CA LEU A 252 -1.51 -1.48 -0.95
C LEU A 252 -2.44 -1.15 -2.12
N VAL A 253 -2.33 -1.87 -3.23
CA VAL A 253 -3.18 -1.68 -4.42
C VAL A 253 -3.88 -2.99 -4.73
N SER A 254 -5.22 -3.02 -4.77
CA SER A 254 -5.95 -4.17 -5.29
C SER A 254 -5.73 -4.28 -6.79
N LEU A 255 -5.39 -5.48 -7.25
CA LEU A 255 -5.19 -5.76 -8.67
C LEU A 255 -6.49 -6.11 -9.38
N GLU A 256 -7.57 -6.37 -8.64
CA GLU A 256 -8.89 -6.70 -9.16
C GLU A 256 -9.69 -5.44 -9.50
N ASP A 257 -9.73 -4.47 -8.58
CA ASP A 257 -10.53 -3.25 -8.74
C ASP A 257 -9.70 -1.98 -8.98
N GLY A 258 -8.38 -2.11 -8.96
CA GLY A 258 -7.45 -1.00 -9.23
C GLY A 258 -7.47 0.09 -8.16
N LYS A 259 -7.95 -0.20 -6.95
CA LYS A 259 -7.96 0.79 -5.86
C LYS A 259 -6.69 0.70 -5.02
N ALA A 260 -6.10 1.85 -4.75
CA ALA A 260 -5.09 1.98 -3.71
C ALA A 260 -5.75 2.21 -2.35
N TYR A 261 -5.18 1.59 -1.33
CA TYR A 261 -5.60 1.70 0.06
C TYR A 261 -4.52 2.44 0.84
N LEU A 262 -4.95 3.37 1.69
CA LEU A 262 -4.06 4.12 2.56
C LEU A 262 -3.90 3.40 3.91
N PRO A 263 -2.70 3.46 4.51
CA PRO A 263 -2.47 2.96 5.86
C PRO A 263 -3.24 3.82 6.87
N MET A 264 -3.56 3.25 8.04
CA MET A 264 -4.41 3.90 9.05
C MET A 264 -4.01 5.34 9.38
N HIS A 265 -2.72 5.60 9.58
CA HIS A 265 -2.22 6.94 9.95
C HIS A 265 -2.43 8.02 8.87
N LEU A 266 -2.68 7.64 7.61
CA LEU A 266 -2.98 8.56 6.50
C LEU A 266 -4.48 8.59 6.15
N LYS A 267 -5.32 7.79 6.82
CA LYS A 267 -6.77 7.83 6.61
C LYS A 267 -7.34 9.05 7.33
N GLU A 268 -7.83 10.03 6.56
CA GLU A 268 -8.61 11.14 7.08
C GLU A 268 -9.88 10.62 7.77
N GLU A 269 -10.20 11.17 8.94
CA GLU A 269 -11.49 10.93 9.59
C GLU A 269 -12.54 11.82 8.90
N LYS A 270 -13.67 11.21 8.52
CA LYS A 270 -14.86 11.93 8.04
C LYS A 270 -15.88 12.03 9.16
#